data_AF-A0A2K6DBE6-F1
#
_entry.id   AF-A0A2K6DBE6-F1
#
_cell.length_a   1.000
_cell.length_b   1.000
_cell.length_c   1.000
_cell.angle_alpha   90.00
_cell.angle_beta   90.00
_cell.angle_gamma   90.00
#
_symmetry.space_group_name_H-M   'P 1'
#
loop_
_entity.id
_entity.type
_entity.pdbx_description
1 polymer ?
#
loop_
_entity_poly.entity_id
_entity_poly.type
_entity_poly.pdbx_seq_one_letter_code
_entity_poly.pdbx_strand_id
1 'polypeptide(L)'
;MSDNKERKSQGFPKKDNQDTSSLADAVEKVAKQQQSQASEIEKNKKVLFSLKNELHELEKQIAAISAETKGTERQIYQQDAAIQNTKLHCDSLETQIKSLHSENVKLKFDIETAQEDFEEHMIKYNAYYAKIKAHKNSLGEVESKCSFMTELHEKRDFVKKLKTMKEELMQDLQNPGGNRITQVQEDITKLKDKILTVKESIIEKTCFLEEEKKTHEKLRKEIEVQHKRYDAILKRLHCQVNKLQANRRQWQWNIQQLEKTAAELRKCIGMQE
;
A
#
# COMPACT_ATOMS: atom_id res chain seq x y z
N MET A 1 35.65 -120.00 -33.78
CA MET A 1 35.29 -121.24 -33.06
C MET A 1 35.06 -122.32 -34.11
N SER A 2 35.98 -123.30 -34.15
CA SER A 2 35.88 -124.71 -34.56
C SER A 2 34.77 -125.20 -35.49
N ASP A 3 34.93 -126.26 -36.28
CA ASP A 3 36.07 -127.04 -36.76
C ASP A 3 35.53 -127.96 -37.86
N ASN A 4 36.48 -128.49 -38.60
CA ASN A 4 36.49 -129.36 -39.76
C ASN A 4 35.89 -130.79 -39.58
N LYS A 5 35.84 -131.55 -40.70
CA LYS A 5 35.79 -133.05 -40.89
C LYS A 5 34.41 -133.74 -41.01
N GLU A 6 34.17 -134.82 -41.77
CA GLU A 6 34.95 -135.75 -42.64
C GLU A 6 33.92 -136.59 -43.47
N ARG A 7 34.07 -136.73 -44.80
CA ARG A 7 34.45 -137.93 -45.59
C ARG A 7 33.67 -139.29 -45.45
N LYS A 8 33.07 -139.68 -46.59
CA LYS A 8 33.19 -140.94 -47.41
C LYS A 8 32.65 -142.31 -46.92
N SER A 9 31.83 -142.95 -47.79
CA SER A 9 32.04 -144.28 -48.47
C SER A 9 30.74 -144.66 -49.24
N GLN A 10 30.65 -144.69 -50.57
CA GLN A 10 31.06 -145.69 -51.59
C GLN A 10 30.39 -147.08 -51.51
N GLY A 11 29.60 -147.44 -52.54
CA GLY A 11 28.97 -148.76 -52.72
C GLY A 11 28.34 -148.97 -54.12
N PHE A 12 29.18 -149.38 -55.07
CA PHE A 12 29.06 -150.13 -56.34
C PHE A 12 27.84 -150.14 -57.32
N PRO A 13 28.08 -150.38 -58.65
CA PRO A 13 27.14 -150.15 -59.76
C PRO A 13 26.70 -151.42 -60.54
N LYS A 14 25.64 -151.30 -61.36
CA LYS A 14 25.27 -152.07 -62.60
C LYS A 14 23.76 -151.88 -62.86
N LYS A 15 23.17 -151.90 -64.05
CA LYS A 15 23.54 -151.67 -65.46
C LYS A 15 22.20 -151.66 -66.21
N ASP A 16 22.10 -150.82 -67.25
CA ASP A 16 21.20 -150.93 -68.42
C ASP A 16 19.67 -150.87 -68.21
N ASN A 17 19.02 -149.74 -68.54
CA ASN A 17 18.16 -149.62 -69.74
C ASN A 17 17.43 -148.25 -69.80
N GLN A 18 17.30 -147.77 -71.04
CA GLN A 18 16.48 -146.66 -71.55
C GLN A 18 15.36 -146.13 -70.63
N ASP A 19 15.29 -144.80 -70.45
CA ASP A 19 14.11 -143.98 -70.82
C ASP A 19 14.20 -142.54 -70.28
N THR A 20 13.58 -141.63 -71.04
CA THR A 20 13.68 -140.17 -71.06
C THR A 20 13.05 -139.42 -69.87
N SER A 21 13.01 -140.01 -68.66
CA SER A 21 12.20 -139.51 -67.52
C SER A 21 12.93 -138.66 -66.46
N SER A 22 14.25 -138.43 -66.55
CA SER A 22 15.01 -137.62 -65.57
C SER A 22 14.89 -136.11 -65.80
N LEU A 23 14.44 -135.68 -66.98
CA LEU A 23 14.39 -134.27 -67.37
C LEU A 23 13.03 -133.62 -67.01
N ALA A 24 11.91 -134.33 -67.21
CA ALA A 24 10.58 -133.79 -66.97
C ALA A 24 10.32 -133.46 -65.48
N ASP A 25 10.74 -134.34 -64.57
CA ASP A 25 10.60 -134.17 -63.12
C ASP A 25 11.53 -133.07 -62.57
N ALA A 26 12.71 -132.91 -63.19
CA ALA A 26 13.61 -131.80 -62.92
C ALA A 26 13.04 -130.47 -63.45
N VAL A 27 12.41 -130.48 -64.64
CA VAL A 27 11.75 -129.31 -65.23
C VAL A 27 10.52 -128.89 -64.44
N GLU A 28 9.70 -129.82 -63.91
CA GLU A 28 8.56 -129.49 -63.07
C GLU A 28 8.99 -128.91 -61.71
N LYS A 29 10.03 -129.47 -61.08
CA LYS A 29 10.64 -128.89 -59.87
C LYS A 29 11.20 -127.50 -60.13
N VAL A 30 11.88 -127.30 -61.26
CA VAL A 30 12.40 -125.98 -61.69
C VAL A 30 11.25 -125.01 -61.95
N ALA A 31 10.14 -125.43 -62.56
CA ALA A 31 8.97 -124.59 -62.82
C ALA A 31 8.25 -124.18 -61.53
N LYS A 32 8.04 -125.12 -60.59
CA LYS A 32 7.49 -124.82 -59.26
C LYS A 32 8.40 -123.89 -58.46
N GLN A 33 9.71 -124.09 -58.56
CA GLN A 33 10.70 -123.21 -57.93
C GLN A 33 10.73 -121.82 -58.57
N GLN A 34 10.64 -121.72 -59.90
CA GLN A 34 10.52 -120.44 -60.63
C GLN A 34 9.23 -119.71 -60.26
N GLN A 35 8.10 -120.41 -60.15
CA GLN A 35 6.83 -119.79 -59.76
C GLN A 35 6.83 -119.34 -58.29
N SER A 36 7.46 -120.10 -57.39
CA SER A 36 7.70 -119.68 -56.00
C SER A 36 8.60 -118.46 -55.93
N GLN A 37 9.71 -118.45 -56.67
CA GLN A 37 10.61 -117.31 -56.76
C GLN A 37 9.91 -116.08 -57.36
N ALA A 38 9.11 -116.25 -58.41
CA ALA A 38 8.35 -115.15 -59.01
C ALA A 38 7.34 -114.56 -58.01
N SER A 39 6.63 -115.41 -57.26
CA SER A 39 5.71 -114.97 -56.19
C SER A 39 6.43 -114.25 -55.05
N GLU A 40 7.62 -114.73 -54.66
CA GLU A 40 8.45 -114.09 -53.63
C GLU A 40 9.03 -112.75 -54.12
N ILE A 41 9.48 -112.67 -55.38
CA ILE A 41 9.94 -111.43 -56.02
C ILE A 41 8.79 -110.42 -56.09
N GLU A 42 7.58 -110.85 -56.44
CA GLU A 42 6.38 -109.99 -56.49
C GLU A 42 6.04 -109.42 -55.09
N LYS A 43 6.09 -110.26 -54.05
CA LYS A 43 5.92 -109.82 -52.64
C LYS A 43 7.02 -108.85 -52.23
N ASN A 44 8.28 -109.16 -52.52
CA ASN A 44 9.42 -108.32 -52.19
C ASN A 44 9.34 -106.97 -52.92
N LYS A 45 8.88 -106.92 -54.17
CA LYS A 45 8.63 -105.65 -54.89
C LYS A 45 7.57 -104.79 -54.22
N LYS A 46 6.47 -105.38 -53.75
CA LYS A 46 5.42 -104.64 -53.02
C LYS A 46 5.95 -104.06 -51.71
N VAL A 47 6.72 -104.84 -50.96
CA VAL A 47 7.40 -104.38 -49.73
C VAL A 47 8.41 -103.26 -50.04
N LEU A 48 9.19 -103.39 -51.11
CA LEU A 48 10.16 -102.38 -51.52
C LEU A 48 9.45 -101.07 -51.91
N PHE A 49 8.32 -101.16 -52.61
CA PHE A 49 7.49 -99.99 -52.94
C PHE A 49 6.88 -99.34 -51.69
N SER A 50 6.39 -100.12 -50.72
CA SER A 50 5.86 -99.56 -49.46
C SER A 50 6.96 -98.87 -48.65
N LEU A 51 8.12 -99.50 -48.50
CA LEU A 51 9.29 -98.92 -47.81
C LEU A 51 9.78 -97.64 -48.51
N LYS A 52 9.76 -97.60 -49.85
CA LYS A 52 10.12 -96.40 -50.60
C LYS A 52 9.16 -95.24 -50.35
N ASN A 53 7.86 -95.52 -50.24
CA ASN A 53 6.87 -94.49 -49.90
C ASN A 53 7.03 -94.01 -48.45
N GLU A 54 7.28 -94.92 -47.50
CA GLU A 54 7.55 -94.57 -46.10
C GLU A 54 8.81 -93.70 -45.97
N LEU A 55 9.89 -94.04 -46.67
CA LEU A 55 11.10 -93.21 -46.70
C LEU A 55 10.81 -91.80 -47.23
N HIS A 56 10.06 -91.69 -48.32
CA HIS A 56 9.72 -90.38 -48.88
C HIS A 56 8.84 -89.55 -47.93
N GLU A 57 7.89 -90.17 -47.23
CA GLU A 57 7.07 -89.48 -46.24
C GLU A 57 7.89 -89.05 -45.02
N LEU A 58 8.81 -89.89 -44.54
CA LEU A 58 9.74 -89.52 -43.46
C LEU A 58 10.67 -88.37 -43.87
N GLU A 59 11.19 -88.36 -45.10
CA GLU A 59 11.99 -87.24 -45.63
C GLU A 59 11.20 -85.93 -45.61
N LYS A 60 9.92 -85.97 -46.00
CA LYS A 60 9.02 -84.81 -45.97
C LYS A 60 8.78 -84.33 -44.54
N GLN A 61 8.58 -85.25 -43.59
CA GLN A 61 8.44 -84.92 -42.17
C GLN A 61 9.71 -84.30 -41.59
N ILE A 62 10.89 -84.84 -41.92
CA ILE A 62 12.18 -84.27 -41.50
C ILE A 62 12.34 -82.84 -42.03
N ALA A 63 12.00 -82.60 -43.30
CA ALA A 63 12.06 -81.27 -43.89
C ALA A 63 11.10 -80.28 -43.19
N ALA A 64 9.88 -80.72 -42.86
CA ALA A 64 8.90 -79.92 -42.13
C ALA A 64 9.38 -79.58 -40.71
N ILE A 65 9.84 -80.57 -39.94
CA ILE A 65 10.39 -80.40 -38.59
C ILE A 65 11.62 -79.48 -38.62
N SER A 66 12.50 -79.62 -39.62
CA SER A 66 13.67 -78.75 -39.77
C SER A 66 13.27 -77.30 -40.02
N ALA A 67 12.24 -77.05 -40.83
CA ALA A 67 11.71 -75.71 -41.08
C ALA A 67 11.09 -75.10 -39.81
N GLU A 68 10.30 -75.89 -39.07
CA GLU A 68 9.70 -75.48 -37.80
C GLU A 68 10.77 -75.18 -36.73
N THR A 69 11.80 -76.02 -36.62
CA THR A 69 12.93 -75.82 -35.71
C THR A 69 13.68 -74.52 -36.03
N LYS A 70 13.94 -74.24 -37.31
CA LYS A 70 14.55 -72.96 -37.72
C LYS A 70 13.63 -71.76 -37.44
N GLY A 71 12.31 -71.94 -37.56
CA GLY A 71 11.33 -70.92 -37.25
C GLY A 71 11.32 -70.56 -35.76
N THR A 72 11.27 -71.58 -34.91
CA THR A 72 11.29 -71.42 -33.44
C THR A 72 12.62 -70.87 -32.94
N GLU A 73 13.76 -71.30 -33.50
CA GLU A 73 15.08 -70.75 -33.16
C GLU A 73 15.16 -69.23 -33.43
N ARG A 74 14.63 -68.76 -34.57
CA ARG A 74 14.56 -67.33 -34.86
C ARG A 74 13.67 -66.57 -33.87
N GLN A 75 12.56 -67.17 -33.44
CA GLN A 75 11.69 -66.58 -32.43
C GLN A 75 12.39 -66.46 -31.08
N ILE A 76 13.16 -67.47 -30.67
CA ILE A 76 13.96 -67.43 -29.44
C ILE A 76 14.94 -66.26 -29.48
N TYR A 77 15.72 -66.10 -30.55
CA TYR A 77 16.65 -64.98 -30.67
C TYR A 77 15.95 -63.61 -30.61
N GLN A 78 14.77 -63.48 -31.22
CA GLN A 78 13.98 -62.24 -31.13
C GLN A 78 13.48 -61.96 -29.71
N GLN A 79 13.03 -63.00 -29.00
CA GLN A 79 12.59 -62.88 -27.61
C GLN A 79 13.76 -62.54 -26.69
N ASP A 80 14.93 -63.16 -26.87
CA ASP A 80 16.13 -62.85 -26.09
C ASP A 80 16.56 -61.39 -26.27
N ALA A 81 16.53 -60.87 -27.50
CA ALA A 81 16.80 -59.46 -27.76
C ALA A 81 15.78 -58.54 -27.06
N ALA A 82 14.50 -58.90 -27.07
CA ALA A 82 13.46 -58.15 -26.36
C ALA A 82 13.65 -58.19 -24.83
N ILE A 83 14.06 -59.34 -24.27
CA ILE A 83 14.37 -59.50 -22.84
C ILE A 83 15.56 -58.62 -22.45
N GLN A 84 16.63 -58.58 -23.25
CA GLN A 84 17.78 -57.72 -22.95
C GLN A 84 17.41 -56.24 -23.00
N ASN A 85 16.64 -55.80 -24.01
CA ASN A 85 16.20 -54.42 -24.11
C ASN A 85 15.30 -54.00 -22.93
N THR A 86 14.37 -54.86 -22.53
CA THR A 86 13.50 -54.59 -21.38
C THR A 86 14.29 -54.54 -20.07
N LYS A 87 15.29 -55.41 -19.89
CA LYS A 87 16.18 -55.37 -18.73
C LYS A 87 16.95 -54.05 -18.62
N LEU A 88 17.57 -53.60 -19.71
CA LEU A 88 18.26 -52.30 -19.75
C LEU A 88 17.31 -51.13 -19.43
N HIS A 89 16.06 -51.20 -19.90
CA HIS A 89 15.06 -50.20 -19.57
C HIS A 89 14.69 -50.21 -18.08
N CYS A 90 14.52 -51.40 -17.48
CA CYS A 90 14.28 -51.55 -16.04
C CYS A 90 15.44 -50.98 -15.21
N ASP A 91 16.69 -51.27 -15.58
CA ASP A 91 17.88 -50.77 -14.87
C ASP A 91 17.95 -49.23 -14.90
N SER A 92 17.61 -48.62 -16.05
CA SER A 92 17.51 -47.17 -16.20
C SER A 92 16.43 -46.56 -15.31
N LEU A 93 15.24 -47.17 -15.28
CA LEU A 93 14.14 -46.72 -14.41
C LEU A 93 14.50 -46.85 -12.94
N GLU A 94 15.15 -47.94 -12.54
CA GLU A 94 15.58 -48.15 -11.15
C GLU A 94 16.59 -47.07 -10.71
N THR A 95 17.51 -46.71 -11.60
CA THR A 95 18.47 -45.63 -11.36
C THR A 95 17.76 -44.28 -11.18
N GLN A 96 16.76 -43.99 -12.01
CA GLN A 96 15.95 -42.77 -11.89
C GLN A 96 15.15 -42.75 -10.58
N ILE A 97 14.53 -43.86 -10.19
CA ILE A 97 13.79 -43.99 -8.93
C ILE A 97 14.71 -43.73 -7.74
N LYS A 98 15.92 -44.30 -7.73
CA LYS A 98 16.91 -44.06 -6.67
C LYS A 98 17.32 -42.59 -6.59
N SER A 99 17.55 -41.95 -7.75
CA SER A 99 17.88 -40.52 -7.81
C SER A 99 16.75 -39.65 -7.24
N LEU A 100 15.50 -39.87 -7.70
CA LEU A 100 14.33 -39.13 -7.23
C LEU A 100 14.07 -39.37 -5.74
N HIS A 101 14.30 -40.59 -5.25
CA HIS A 101 14.16 -40.89 -3.82
C HIS A 101 15.18 -40.10 -2.98
N SER A 102 16.44 -40.07 -3.41
CA SER A 102 17.48 -39.28 -2.73
C SER A 102 17.15 -37.79 -2.70
N GLU A 103 16.62 -37.24 -3.80
CA GLU A 103 16.22 -35.84 -3.87
C GLU A 103 15.02 -35.55 -2.94
N ASN A 104 14.02 -36.43 -2.92
CA ASN A 104 12.87 -36.29 -2.01
C ASN A 104 13.29 -36.31 -0.53
N VAL A 105 14.24 -37.17 -0.16
CA VAL A 105 14.77 -37.20 1.21
C VAL A 105 15.46 -35.88 1.55
N LYS A 106 16.24 -35.32 0.62
CA LYS A 106 16.89 -34.02 0.80
C LYS A 106 15.88 -32.89 0.96
N LEU A 107 14.89 -32.82 0.07
CA LEU A 107 13.83 -31.80 0.13
C LEU A 107 13.04 -31.88 1.43
N LYS A 108 12.77 -33.09 1.93
CA LYS A 108 12.11 -33.28 3.23
C LYS A 108 12.90 -32.65 4.36
N PHE A 109 14.22 -32.88 4.41
CA PHE A 109 15.09 -32.30 5.42
C PHE A 109 15.17 -30.76 5.31
N ASP A 110 15.26 -30.23 4.09
CA ASP A 110 15.28 -28.79 3.84
C ASP A 110 13.95 -28.13 4.30
N ILE A 111 12.81 -28.79 4.08
CA ILE A 111 11.50 -28.34 4.56
C ILE A 111 11.44 -28.34 6.09
N GLU A 112 11.87 -29.42 6.74
CA GLU A 112 11.89 -29.52 8.21
C GLU A 112 12.76 -28.43 8.82
N THR A 113 13.96 -28.20 8.27
CA THR A 113 14.87 -27.12 8.72
C THR A 113 14.22 -25.74 8.57
N ALA A 114 13.60 -25.46 7.43
CA ALA A 114 12.93 -24.18 7.20
C ALA A 114 11.71 -23.97 8.12
N GLN A 115 11.01 -25.04 8.50
CA GLN A 115 9.92 -24.99 9.46
C GLN A 115 10.42 -24.66 10.87
N GLU A 116 11.50 -25.31 11.32
CA GLU A 116 12.11 -25.04 12.62
C GLU A 116 12.59 -23.57 12.74
N ASP A 117 13.25 -23.05 11.70
CA ASP A 117 13.68 -21.65 11.65
C ASP A 117 12.48 -20.69 11.73
N PHE A 118 11.40 -20.99 11.01
CA PHE A 118 10.18 -20.19 11.04
C PHE A 118 9.53 -20.19 12.43
N GLU A 119 9.45 -21.34 13.09
CA GLU A 119 8.92 -21.44 14.45
C GLU A 119 9.77 -20.64 15.45
N GLU A 120 11.10 -20.70 15.35
CA GLU A 120 11.99 -19.90 16.18
C GLU A 120 11.74 -18.39 15.98
N HIS A 121 11.59 -17.96 14.72
CA HIS A 121 11.24 -16.59 14.39
C HIS A 121 9.88 -16.17 14.96
N MET A 122 8.87 -17.05 14.90
CA MET A 122 7.55 -16.80 15.47
C MET A 122 7.58 -16.64 16.98
N ILE A 123 8.37 -17.46 17.68
CA ILE A 123 8.57 -17.35 19.14
C ILE A 123 9.20 -15.99 19.48
N LYS A 124 10.29 -15.60 18.78
CA LYS A 124 10.96 -14.31 18.97
C LYS A 124 10.02 -13.13 18.71
N TYR A 125 9.25 -13.19 17.62
CA TYR A 125 8.27 -12.18 17.26
C TYR A 125 7.18 -12.02 18.33
N ASN A 126 6.59 -13.14 18.78
CA ASN A 126 5.54 -13.13 19.80
C ASN A 126 6.04 -12.57 21.13
N ALA A 127 7.26 -12.91 21.54
CA ALA A 127 7.90 -12.35 22.73
C ALA A 127 8.08 -10.82 22.61
N TYR A 128 8.52 -10.34 21.45
CA TYR A 128 8.67 -8.91 21.19
C TYR A 128 7.32 -8.18 21.21
N TYR A 129 6.30 -8.75 20.57
CA TYR A 129 4.94 -8.22 20.57
C TYR A 129 4.37 -8.11 21.99
N ALA A 130 4.57 -9.15 22.82
CA ALA A 130 4.16 -9.12 24.23
C ALA A 130 4.85 -7.99 25.01
N LYS A 131 6.15 -7.75 24.79
CA LYS A 131 6.88 -6.62 25.39
C LYS A 131 6.30 -5.27 24.99
N ILE A 132 6.04 -5.06 23.69
CA ILE A 132 5.41 -3.83 23.19
C ILE A 132 4.04 -3.62 23.86
N LYS A 133 3.22 -4.67 23.90
CA LYS A 133 1.89 -4.60 24.50
C LYS A 133 1.96 -4.23 25.98
N ALA A 134 2.90 -4.81 26.73
CA ALA A 134 3.13 -4.46 28.14
C ALA A 134 3.55 -2.99 28.30
N HIS A 135 4.47 -2.49 27.48
CA HIS A 135 4.88 -1.08 27.51
C HIS A 135 3.73 -0.13 27.17
N LYS A 136 2.93 -0.44 26.15
CA LYS A 136 1.75 0.35 25.78
C LYS A 136 0.75 0.43 26.92
N ASN A 137 0.48 -0.69 27.60
CA ASN A 137 -0.42 -0.72 28.74
C ASN A 137 0.12 0.12 29.91
N SER A 138 1.40 -0.05 30.25
CA SER A 138 2.06 0.72 31.30
C SER A 138 2.04 2.23 31.02
N LEU A 139 2.28 2.65 29.78
CA LEU A 139 2.17 4.05 29.38
C LEU A 139 0.74 4.58 29.58
N GLY A 140 -0.27 3.83 29.15
CA GLY A 140 -1.67 4.19 29.36
C GLY A 140 -2.04 4.35 30.84
N GLU A 141 -1.50 3.50 31.72
CA GLU A 141 -1.68 3.64 33.17
C GLU A 141 -1.04 4.93 33.71
N VAL A 142 0.17 5.29 33.25
CA VAL A 142 0.86 6.52 33.66
C VAL A 142 0.10 7.76 33.15
N GLU A 143 -0.31 7.76 31.89
CA GLU A 143 -1.10 8.85 31.29
C GLU A 143 -2.41 9.06 32.06
N SER A 144 -3.11 7.97 32.45
CA SER A 144 -4.34 8.06 33.24
C SER A 144 -4.15 8.73 34.60
N LYS A 145 -2.95 8.60 35.20
CA LYS A 145 -2.58 9.21 36.49
C LYS A 145 -2.04 10.63 36.36
N CYS A 146 -1.70 11.08 35.15
CA CYS A 146 -1.02 12.36 34.93
C CYS A 146 -1.87 13.57 35.34
N SER A 147 -3.19 13.53 35.07
CA SER A 147 -4.13 14.58 35.50
C SER A 147 -4.14 14.74 37.02
N PHE A 148 -4.21 13.62 37.76
CA PHE A 148 -4.16 13.61 39.22
C PHE A 148 -2.82 14.14 39.76
N MET A 149 -1.68 13.74 39.17
CA MET A 149 -0.37 14.27 39.57
C MET A 149 -0.27 15.78 39.34
N THR A 150 -0.79 16.27 38.22
CA THR A 150 -0.82 17.71 37.89
C THR A 150 -1.64 18.48 38.92
N GLU A 151 -2.86 18.02 39.21
CA GLU A 151 -3.70 18.64 40.23
C GLU A 151 -3.02 18.62 41.62
N LEU A 152 -2.39 17.52 42.00
CA LEU A 152 -1.67 17.42 43.27
C LEU A 152 -0.53 18.43 43.37
N HIS A 153 0.22 18.66 42.28
CA HIS A 153 1.25 19.69 42.21
C HIS A 153 0.66 21.09 42.39
N GLU A 154 -0.43 21.40 41.68
CA GLU A 154 -1.13 22.69 41.80
C GLU A 154 -1.62 22.95 43.23
N LYS A 155 -2.25 21.95 43.86
CA LYS A 155 -2.71 22.06 45.26
C LYS A 155 -1.54 22.25 46.23
N ARG A 156 -0.41 21.56 46.02
CA ARG A 156 0.79 21.71 46.86
C ARG A 156 1.34 23.13 46.76
N ASP A 157 1.39 23.70 45.57
CA ASP A 157 1.88 25.07 45.37
C ASP A 157 0.90 26.12 45.92
N PHE A 158 -0.40 25.87 45.84
CA PHE A 158 -1.40 26.69 46.53
C PHE A 158 -1.21 26.68 48.05
N VAL A 159 -0.97 25.52 48.65
CA VAL A 159 -0.67 25.41 50.10
C VAL A 159 0.60 26.16 50.47
N LYS A 160 1.67 26.11 49.65
CA LYS A 160 2.88 26.91 49.90
C LYS A 160 2.56 28.41 49.90
N LYS A 161 1.81 28.91 48.92
CA LYS A 161 1.39 30.32 48.85
C LYS A 161 0.56 30.74 50.07
N LEU A 162 -0.34 29.87 50.54
CA LEU A 162 -1.10 30.14 51.76
C LEU A 162 -0.24 30.19 53.00
N LYS A 163 0.80 29.33 53.10
CA LYS A 163 1.76 29.38 54.22
C LYS A 163 2.55 30.67 54.23
N THR A 164 3.08 31.12 53.08
CA THR A 164 3.81 32.39 53.00
C THR A 164 2.91 33.56 53.35
N MET A 165 1.69 33.61 52.83
CA MET A 165 0.72 34.67 53.15
C MET A 165 0.33 34.66 54.63
N LYS A 166 0.19 33.48 55.25
CA LYS A 166 -0.05 33.35 56.69
C LYS A 166 1.13 33.88 57.50
N GLU A 167 2.36 33.57 57.10
CA GLU A 167 3.59 34.04 57.78
C GLU A 167 3.74 35.56 57.68
N GLU A 168 3.52 36.15 56.51
CA GLU A 168 3.46 37.61 56.32
C GLU A 168 2.41 38.26 57.23
N LEU A 169 1.20 37.68 57.27
CA LEU A 169 0.13 38.21 58.12
C LEU A 169 0.46 38.08 59.62
N MET A 170 1.11 36.99 60.04
CA MET A 170 1.56 36.85 61.44
C MET A 170 2.63 37.87 61.79
N GLN A 171 3.57 38.17 60.90
CA GLN A 171 4.57 39.23 61.09
C GLN A 171 3.91 40.60 61.23
N ASP A 172 2.95 40.91 60.35
CA ASP A 172 2.18 42.16 60.43
C ASP A 172 1.36 42.27 61.73
N LEU A 173 0.81 41.17 62.24
CA LEU A 173 0.03 41.16 63.49
C LEU A 173 0.91 41.30 64.74
N GLN A 174 2.14 40.75 64.72
CA GLN A 174 3.08 40.88 65.85
C GLN A 174 3.73 42.26 65.94
N ASN A 175 3.76 43.02 64.84
CA ASN A 175 4.29 44.38 64.81
C ASN A 175 3.19 45.38 64.38
N PRO A 176 2.56 46.12 65.30
CA PRO A 176 1.55 47.14 64.95
C PRO A 176 2.12 48.34 64.16
N GLY A 177 3.40 48.36 63.82
CA GLY A 177 4.02 49.24 62.81
C GLY A 177 4.55 48.49 61.57
N GLY A 178 3.98 47.32 61.26
CA GLY A 178 4.43 46.42 60.20
C GLY A 178 4.32 46.97 58.77
N ASN A 179 4.87 46.23 57.80
CA ASN A 179 5.05 46.64 56.40
C ASN A 179 3.77 47.16 55.73
N ARG A 180 2.60 46.63 56.10
CA ARG A 180 1.32 47.12 55.60
C ARG A 180 0.99 48.53 56.07
N ILE A 181 1.30 48.86 57.32
CA ILE A 181 1.04 50.18 57.90
C ILE A 181 2.01 51.20 57.32
N THR A 182 3.27 50.83 57.10
CA THR A 182 4.24 51.70 56.41
C THR A 182 3.82 51.97 54.96
N GLN A 183 3.38 50.94 54.23
CA GLN A 183 2.88 51.10 52.85
C GLN A 183 1.66 52.04 52.78
N VAL A 184 0.70 51.86 53.68
CA VAL A 184 -0.48 52.74 53.76
C VAL A 184 -0.07 54.17 54.12
N GLN A 185 0.90 54.35 55.02
CA GLN A 185 1.41 55.67 55.40
C GLN A 185 2.14 56.38 54.24
N GLU A 186 2.92 55.65 53.45
CA GLU A 186 3.54 56.17 52.22
C GLU A 186 2.49 56.61 51.19
N ASP A 187 1.45 55.80 50.99
CA ASP A 187 0.38 56.14 50.04
C ASP A 187 -0.46 57.34 50.51
N ILE A 188 -0.73 57.45 51.81
CA ILE A 188 -1.32 58.66 52.41
C ILE A 188 -0.43 59.88 52.15
N THR A 189 0.89 59.75 52.27
CA THR A 189 1.82 60.86 52.04
C THR A 189 1.82 61.28 50.57
N LYS A 190 1.91 60.33 49.63
CA LYS A 190 1.81 60.60 48.18
C LYS A 190 0.49 61.29 47.81
N LEU A 191 -0.63 60.87 48.43
CA LEU A 191 -1.93 61.50 48.21
C LEU A 191 -1.97 62.93 48.76
N LYS A 192 -1.38 63.17 49.94
CA LYS A 192 -1.26 64.53 50.51
C LYS A 192 -0.48 65.46 49.59
N ASP A 193 0.64 65.00 49.03
CA ASP A 193 1.46 65.80 48.11
C ASP A 193 0.68 66.16 46.83
N LYS A 194 -0.03 65.19 46.25
CA LYS A 194 -0.91 65.45 45.08
C LYS A 194 -1.99 66.48 45.39
N ILE A 195 -2.61 66.41 46.57
CA ILE A 195 -3.61 67.39 46.99
C ILE A 195 -2.98 68.78 47.11
N LEU A 196 -1.76 68.88 47.63
CA LEU A 196 -1.03 70.15 47.75
C LEU A 196 -0.76 70.77 46.37
N THR A 197 -0.21 69.99 45.43
CA THR A 197 0.06 70.46 44.06
C THR A 197 -1.21 70.93 43.34
N VAL A 198 -2.32 70.20 43.51
CA VAL A 198 -3.61 70.61 42.93
C VAL A 198 -4.12 71.90 43.57
N LYS A 199 -3.98 72.07 44.89
CA LYS A 199 -4.35 73.32 45.58
C LYS A 199 -3.55 74.50 45.07
N GLU A 200 -2.24 74.36 44.91
CA GLU A 200 -1.36 75.41 44.36
C GLU A 200 -1.78 75.80 42.94
N SER A 201 -2.06 74.82 42.08
CA SER A 201 -2.55 75.07 40.71
C SER A 201 -3.92 75.79 40.70
N ILE A 202 -4.81 75.47 41.64
CA ILE A 202 -6.10 76.17 41.77
C ILE A 202 -5.89 77.63 42.17
N ILE A 203 -5.00 77.90 43.13
CA ILE A 203 -4.67 79.27 43.55
C ILE A 203 -4.11 80.06 42.37
N GLU A 204 -3.15 79.50 41.64
CA GLU A 204 -2.55 80.13 40.45
C GLU A 204 -3.61 80.46 39.39
N LYS A 205 -4.46 79.49 39.02
CA LYS A 205 -5.55 79.70 38.05
C LYS A 205 -6.56 80.75 38.53
N THR A 206 -6.81 80.82 39.83
CA THR A 206 -7.72 81.82 40.42
C THR A 206 -7.12 83.22 40.31
N CYS A 207 -5.82 83.38 40.53
CA CYS A 207 -5.11 84.65 40.31
C CYS A 207 -5.18 85.09 38.85
N PHE A 208 -4.90 84.19 37.90
CA PHE A 208 -5.02 84.47 36.46
C PHE A 208 -6.45 84.91 36.08
N LEU A 209 -7.47 84.23 36.60
CA LEU A 209 -8.86 84.59 36.35
C LEU A 209 -9.18 86.01 36.83
N GLU A 210 -8.64 86.41 37.98
CA GLU A 210 -8.87 87.75 38.55
C GLU A 210 -8.17 88.84 37.73
N GLU A 211 -6.99 88.56 37.17
CA GLU A 211 -6.32 89.43 36.21
C GLU A 211 -7.12 89.59 34.92
N GLU A 212 -7.64 88.48 34.36
CA GLU A 212 -8.52 88.50 33.18
C GLU A 212 -9.83 89.26 33.42
N LYS A 213 -10.40 89.19 34.63
CA LYS A 213 -11.57 90.04 34.95
C LYS A 213 -11.22 91.52 34.92
N LYS A 214 -10.04 91.92 35.40
CA LYS A 214 -9.58 93.31 35.38
C LYS A 214 -9.32 93.81 33.95
N THR A 215 -8.75 92.98 33.08
CA THR A 215 -8.55 93.32 31.66
C THR A 215 -9.89 93.45 30.94
N HIS A 216 -10.82 92.52 31.16
CA HIS A 216 -12.17 92.58 30.60
C HIS A 216 -12.92 93.85 31.02
N GLU A 217 -12.83 94.27 32.28
CA GLU A 217 -13.49 95.50 32.74
C GLU A 217 -12.88 96.75 32.09
N LYS A 218 -11.56 96.79 31.86
CA LYS A 218 -10.92 97.89 31.10
C LYS A 218 -11.44 97.94 29.66
N LEU A 219 -11.47 96.80 28.96
CA LEU A 219 -11.98 96.70 27.59
C LEU A 219 -13.46 97.10 27.50
N ARG A 220 -14.29 96.71 28.47
CA ARG A 220 -15.70 97.11 28.53
C ARG A 220 -15.85 98.64 28.60
N LYS A 221 -15.08 99.31 29.46
CA LYS A 221 -15.09 100.78 29.56
C LYS A 221 -14.64 101.44 28.26
N GLU A 222 -13.63 100.89 27.59
CA GLU A 222 -13.16 101.41 26.31
C GLU A 222 -14.21 101.26 25.20
N ILE A 223 -14.86 100.10 25.10
CA ILE A 223 -15.98 99.86 24.18
C ILE A 223 -17.11 100.87 24.43
N GLU A 224 -17.45 101.15 25.70
CA GLU A 224 -18.48 102.14 26.03
C GLU A 224 -18.11 103.56 25.59
N VAL A 225 -16.84 103.96 25.77
CA VAL A 225 -16.33 105.25 25.29
C VAL A 225 -16.41 105.33 23.76
N GLN A 226 -16.02 104.27 23.05
CA GLN A 226 -16.12 104.24 21.59
C GLN A 226 -17.57 104.29 21.12
N HIS A 227 -18.50 103.57 21.75
CA HIS A 227 -19.93 103.67 21.43
C HIS A 227 -20.47 105.09 21.59
N LYS A 228 -20.12 105.80 22.68
CA LYS A 228 -20.51 107.21 22.88
C LYS A 228 -19.94 108.12 21.79
N ARG A 229 -18.70 107.90 21.37
CA ARG A 229 -18.07 108.63 20.25
C ARG A 229 -18.81 108.38 18.93
N TYR A 230 -19.09 107.12 18.62
CA TYR A 230 -19.84 106.75 17.42
C TYR A 230 -21.25 107.35 17.41
N ASP A 231 -21.96 107.33 18.53
CA ASP A 231 -23.30 107.93 18.65
C ASP A 231 -23.28 109.45 18.43
N ALA A 232 -22.26 110.15 18.97
CA ALA A 232 -22.06 111.58 18.73
C ALA A 232 -21.76 111.90 17.25
N ILE A 233 -20.94 111.08 16.59
CA ILE A 233 -20.65 111.20 15.15
C ILE A 233 -21.93 110.97 14.35
N LEU A 234 -22.70 109.92 14.66
CA LEU A 234 -23.97 109.60 14.00
C LEU A 234 -24.98 110.73 14.13
N LYS A 235 -25.16 111.30 15.34
CA LYS A 235 -26.03 112.46 15.56
C LYS A 235 -25.60 113.67 14.74
N ARG A 236 -24.29 113.98 14.69
CA ARG A 236 -23.76 115.09 13.89
C ARG A 236 -24.04 114.89 12.40
N LEU A 237 -23.75 113.70 11.87
CA LEU A 237 -24.03 113.33 10.48
C LEU A 237 -25.53 113.43 10.18
N HIS A 238 -26.39 112.95 11.08
CA HIS A 238 -27.84 113.05 10.93
C HIS A 238 -28.33 114.50 10.86
N CYS A 239 -27.81 115.39 11.72
CA CYS A 239 -28.08 116.83 11.64
C CYS A 239 -27.59 117.46 10.32
N GLN A 240 -26.40 117.08 9.84
CA GLN A 240 -25.87 117.54 8.55
C GLN A 240 -26.77 117.11 7.39
N VAL A 241 -27.22 115.84 7.38
CA VAL A 241 -28.16 115.32 6.38
C VAL A 241 -29.49 116.06 6.43
N ASN A 242 -30.07 116.27 7.61
CA ASN A 242 -31.32 117.00 7.77
C ASN A 242 -31.21 118.46 7.30
N LYS A 243 -30.08 119.13 7.57
CA LYS A 243 -29.82 120.49 7.08
C LYS A 243 -29.73 120.53 5.55
N LEU A 244 -29.04 119.57 4.94
CA LEU A 244 -28.97 119.44 3.48
C LEU A 244 -30.35 119.16 2.86
N GLN A 245 -31.17 118.31 3.48
CA GLN A 245 -32.54 118.02 3.04
C GLN A 245 -33.46 119.24 3.16
N ALA A 246 -33.40 119.97 4.28
CA ALA A 246 -34.17 121.19 4.48
C ALA A 246 -33.79 122.28 3.45
N ASN A 247 -32.48 122.49 3.25
CA ASN A 247 -31.99 123.37 2.19
C ASN A 247 -32.53 122.93 0.83
N ARG A 248 -32.44 121.64 0.48
CA ARG A 248 -32.96 121.10 -0.79
C ARG A 248 -34.44 121.43 -0.99
N ARG A 249 -35.28 121.27 0.05
CA ARG A 249 -36.70 121.65 0.01
C ARG A 249 -36.88 123.15 -0.22
N GLN A 250 -36.08 123.99 0.45
CA GLN A 250 -36.12 125.44 0.26
C GLN A 250 -35.71 125.84 -1.17
N TRP A 251 -34.64 125.25 -1.70
CA TRP A 251 -34.22 125.46 -3.09
C TRP A 251 -35.31 125.03 -4.07
N GLN A 252 -35.96 123.87 -3.84
CA GLN A 252 -37.10 123.43 -4.67
C GLN A 252 -38.28 124.41 -4.60
N TRP A 253 -38.60 124.95 -3.42
CA TRP A 253 -39.65 125.96 -3.28
C TRP A 253 -39.29 127.27 -3.99
N ASN A 254 -38.07 127.76 -3.83
CA ASN A 254 -37.57 128.95 -4.54
C ASN A 254 -37.63 128.75 -6.06
N ILE A 255 -37.25 127.57 -6.57
CA ILE A 255 -37.35 127.22 -7.99
C ILE A 255 -38.81 127.28 -8.44
N GLN A 256 -39.75 126.67 -7.70
CA GLN A 256 -41.18 126.74 -8.05
C GLN A 256 -41.74 128.17 -8.05
N GLN A 257 -41.31 129.03 -7.12
CA GLN A 257 -41.72 130.44 -7.12
C GLN A 257 -41.13 131.21 -8.31
N LEU A 258 -39.87 130.94 -8.66
CA LEU A 258 -39.23 131.51 -9.86
C LEU A 258 -39.89 131.00 -11.14
N GLU A 259 -40.26 129.72 -11.20
CA GLU A 259 -41.03 129.14 -12.31
C GLU A 259 -42.41 129.79 -12.43
N LYS A 260 -43.10 130.03 -11.31
CA LYS A 260 -44.41 130.70 -11.30
C LYS A 260 -44.32 132.16 -11.70
N THR A 261 -43.35 132.92 -11.16
CA THR A 261 -43.12 134.33 -11.54
C THR A 261 -42.64 134.44 -12.99
N ALA A 262 -41.81 133.52 -13.48
CA ALA A 262 -41.47 133.43 -14.89
C ALA A 262 -42.70 133.11 -15.75
N ALA A 263 -43.60 132.22 -15.32
CA ALA A 263 -44.84 131.92 -16.02
C ALA A 263 -45.82 133.12 -16.03
N GLU A 264 -45.92 133.89 -14.94
CA GLU A 264 -46.70 135.13 -14.86
C GLU A 264 -46.14 136.21 -15.79
N LEU A 265 -44.81 136.41 -15.81
CA LEU A 265 -44.14 137.31 -16.75
C LEU A 265 -44.34 136.87 -18.21
N ARG A 266 -44.26 135.56 -18.51
CA ARG A 266 -44.59 135.03 -19.85
C ARG A 266 -46.04 135.37 -20.24
N LYS A 267 -47.00 135.25 -19.30
CA LYS A 267 -48.40 135.66 -19.49
C LYS A 267 -48.57 137.16 -19.76
N CYS A 268 -47.85 138.03 -19.05
CA CYS A 268 -47.94 139.49 -19.20
C CYS A 268 -47.26 140.04 -20.46
N ILE A 269 -46.22 139.38 -20.94
CA ILE A 269 -45.54 139.76 -22.19
C ILE A 269 -46.32 139.25 -23.42
N GLY A 270 -47.42 138.51 -23.24
CA GLY A 270 -48.18 137.94 -24.35
C GLY A 270 -47.39 136.87 -25.09
N MET A 271 -46.46 136.19 -24.41
CA MET A 271 -46.02 134.86 -24.82
C MET A 271 -46.82 133.85 -24.00
N GLN A 272 -48.08 133.70 -24.37
CA GLN A 272 -48.69 132.39 -24.23
C GLN A 272 -47.92 131.44 -25.14
N GLU A 273 -47.31 130.44 -24.53
CA GLU A 273 -47.67 129.07 -24.91
C GLU A 273 -48.05 128.34 -23.62
#